data_AF-A0A6V8F091-F1
#
_entry.id   AF-A0A6V8F091-F1
#
_cell.length_a   1.000
_cell.length_b   1.000
_cell.length_c   1.000
_cell.angle_alpha   90.00
_cell.angle_beta   90.00
_cell.angle_gamma   90.00
#
_symmetry.space_group_name_H-M   'P 1'
#
loop_
_entity.id
_entity.type
_entity.pdbx_description
1 polymer ?
#
loop_
_entity_poly.entity_id
_entity_poly.type
_entity_poly.pdbx_seq_one_letter_code
_entity_poly.pdbx_strand_id
1 'polypeptide(L)'
;MLRCLKDTDGVVGLTLSQIGLFLATGILLTVVFSLVFSSDWQRTAELQSIASSFSNLLGNIDNRFFEQTTQFQFPKKDYTYTVKISMEYIVIASKGSWDADLSVSERLLIRPWPRFSQPNWTTGEDLHSYLNKTCGHRGTKNDSLPAVNFTQLCNEQNSTISYFAAHPLEIIMREPVFLEKVSIYSEEAKKQDFLLIYQLS
;
A
#
# COMPACT_ATOMS: atom_id res chain seq x y z
N MET A 1 40.11 10.95 74.35
CA MET A 1 38.71 11.13 73.95
C MET A 1 38.70 11.67 72.52
N LEU A 2 38.65 10.80 71.51
CA LEU A 2 38.69 11.20 70.10
C LEU A 2 37.30 11.70 69.68
N ARG A 3 37.19 13.00 69.42
CA ARG A 3 36.01 13.61 68.76
C ARG A 3 36.10 13.32 67.27
N CYS A 4 35.26 12.41 66.76
CA CYS A 4 34.97 12.37 65.33
C CYS A 4 34.14 13.61 64.96
N LEU A 5 34.78 14.59 64.32
CA LEU A 5 34.08 15.63 63.56
C LEU A 5 33.44 14.94 62.34
N LYS A 6 32.11 14.87 62.35
CA LYS A 6 31.32 14.27 61.28
C LYS A 6 31.30 15.28 60.12
N ASP A 7 32.20 15.09 59.16
CA ASP A 7 32.25 15.87 57.93
C ASP A 7 31.09 15.41 57.01
N THR A 8 29.96 16.10 57.09
CA THR A 8 28.73 15.80 56.34
C THR A 8 28.64 16.51 55.00
N ASP A 9 29.47 17.53 54.76
CA ASP A 9 29.31 18.41 53.60
C ASP A 9 29.80 17.73 52.31
N GLY A 10 30.86 16.90 52.38
CA GLY A 10 31.33 16.10 51.24
C GLY A 10 30.35 15.01 50.80
N VAL A 11 29.55 14.46 51.72
CA VAL A 11 28.56 13.41 51.42
C VAL A 11 27.33 14.00 50.73
N VAL A 12 26.91 15.21 51.11
CA VAL A 12 25.77 15.91 50.47
C VAL A 12 26.10 16.36 49.04
N GLY A 13 27.33 16.80 48.78
CA GLY A 13 27.77 17.13 47.42
C GLY A 13 27.80 15.92 46.49
N LEU A 14 28.25 14.76 46.98
CA LEU A 14 28.28 13.50 46.23
C LEU A 14 26.87 12.98 45.93
N THR A 15 25.94 13.06 46.88
CA THR A 15 24.55 12.62 46.66
C THR A 15 23.79 13.57 45.71
N LEU A 16 24.01 14.89 45.81
CA LEU A 16 23.40 15.85 44.90
C LEU A 16 23.93 15.69 43.46
N SER A 17 25.24 15.46 43.30
CA SER A 17 25.83 15.18 41.99
C SER A 17 25.29 13.89 41.38
N GLN A 18 25.06 12.86 42.19
CA GLN A 18 24.46 11.60 41.72
C GLN A 18 23.00 11.79 41.27
N ILE A 19 22.19 12.53 42.04
CA ILE A 19 20.81 12.87 41.66
C ILE A 19 20.80 13.70 40.37
N GLY A 20 21.69 14.69 40.25
CA GLY A 20 21.85 15.48 39.03
C GLY A 20 22.24 14.63 37.82
N LEU A 21 23.14 13.66 38.01
CA LEU A 21 23.55 12.73 36.96
C LEU A 21 22.38 11.83 36.51
N PHE A 22 21.57 11.33 37.46
CA PHE A 22 20.38 10.55 37.13
C PHE A 22 19.34 11.36 36.35
N LEU A 23 19.10 12.61 36.75
CA LEU A 23 18.21 13.53 36.02
C LEU A 23 18.72 13.82 34.61
N ALA A 24 20.00 14.14 34.46
CA ALA A 24 20.62 14.39 33.16
C ALA A 24 20.54 13.16 32.25
N THR A 25 20.80 11.97 32.80
CA THR A 25 20.71 10.70 32.07
C THR A 25 19.27 10.40 31.65
N GLY A 26 18.29 10.65 32.53
CA GLY A 26 16.87 10.46 32.23
C GLY A 26 16.38 11.39 31.11
N ILE A 27 16.76 12.66 31.14
CA ILE A 27 16.45 13.63 30.07
C ILE A 27 17.10 13.18 28.75
N LEU A 28 18.37 12.81 28.78
CA LEU A 28 19.10 12.38 27.59
C LEU A 28 18.50 11.11 26.97
N LEU A 29 18.15 10.11 27.79
CA LEU A 29 17.44 8.91 27.35
C LEU A 29 16.08 9.24 26.74
N THR A 30 15.31 10.15 27.34
CA THR A 30 14.00 10.57 26.83
C THR A 30 14.13 11.26 25.47
N VAL A 31 15.13 12.12 25.30
CA VAL A 31 15.39 12.82 24.04
C VAL A 31 15.81 11.84 22.95
N VAL A 32 16.75 10.92 23.25
CA VAL A 32 17.18 9.89 22.29
C VAL A 32 16.01 8.98 21.91
N PHE A 33 15.20 8.55 22.87
CA PHE A 33 14.04 7.71 22.61
C PHE A 33 13.01 8.45 21.72
N SER A 34 12.71 9.71 22.05
CA SER A 34 11.77 10.53 21.30
C SER A 34 12.25 10.77 19.87
N LEU A 35 13.53 11.11 19.67
CA LEU A 35 14.05 11.38 18.34
C LEU A 35 14.10 10.15 17.43
N VAL A 36 14.38 8.97 17.98
CA VAL A 36 14.56 7.75 17.18
C VAL A 36 13.25 6.99 17.00
N PHE A 37 12.53 6.71 18.09
CA PHE A 37 11.35 5.85 18.03
C PHE A 37 10.10 6.62 17.62
N SER A 38 9.97 7.90 18.00
CA SER A 38 8.76 8.67 17.63
C SER A 38 8.70 8.92 16.13
N SER A 39 9.84 9.15 15.46
CA SER A 39 9.88 9.38 14.02
C SER A 39 9.53 8.12 13.23
N ASP A 40 10.10 6.98 13.61
CA ASP A 40 9.87 5.71 12.91
C ASP A 40 8.46 5.18 13.18
N TRP A 41 7.96 5.36 14.41
CA TRP A 41 6.56 5.08 14.75
C TRP A 41 5.59 5.93 13.93
N GLN A 42 5.81 7.25 13.88
CA GLN A 42 4.97 8.17 13.11
C GLN A 42 4.99 7.81 11.61
N ARG A 43 6.17 7.58 11.03
CA ARG A 43 6.30 7.16 9.62
C ARG A 43 5.53 5.88 9.36
N THR A 44 5.67 4.88 10.22
CA THR A 44 4.96 3.59 10.07
C THR A 44 3.44 3.78 10.12
N ALA A 45 2.94 4.61 11.04
CA ALA A 45 1.51 4.95 11.13
C ALA A 45 1.02 5.68 9.87
N GLU A 46 1.82 6.58 9.30
CA GLU A 46 1.51 7.25 8.04
C GLU A 46 1.49 6.26 6.86
N LEU A 47 2.46 5.36 6.76
CA LEU A 47 2.47 4.31 5.73
C LEU A 47 1.24 3.42 5.82
N GLN A 48 0.85 3.01 7.03
CA GLN A 48 -0.37 2.25 7.28
C GLN A 48 -1.61 3.02 6.87
N SER A 49 -1.70 4.30 7.21
CA SER A 49 -2.83 5.14 6.80
C SER A 49 -2.95 5.24 5.27
N ILE A 50 -1.84 5.33 4.55
CA ILE A 50 -1.82 5.34 3.08
C ILE A 50 -2.31 4.00 2.51
N ALA A 51 -1.79 2.88 3.03
CA ALA A 51 -2.20 1.55 2.60
C ALA A 51 -3.71 1.33 2.83
N SER A 52 -4.22 1.71 4.00
CA SER A 52 -5.63 1.55 4.36
C SER A 52 -6.53 2.49 3.56
N SER A 53 -6.09 3.72 3.31
CA SER A 53 -6.82 4.64 2.43
C SER A 53 -6.95 4.09 1.01
N PHE A 54 -5.89 3.45 0.50
CA PHE A 54 -5.91 2.84 -0.82
C PHE A 54 -6.83 1.60 -0.86
N SER A 55 -6.72 0.72 0.13
CA SER A 55 -7.58 -0.46 0.29
C SER A 55 -9.07 -0.08 0.38
N ASN A 56 -9.40 0.95 1.17
CA ASN A 56 -10.75 1.48 1.26
C ASN A 56 -11.24 2.08 -0.06
N LEU A 57 -10.37 2.74 -0.82
CA LEU A 57 -10.74 3.28 -2.14
C LEU A 57 -11.07 2.14 -3.12
N LEU A 58 -10.28 1.07 -3.15
CA LEU A 58 -10.59 -0.13 -3.95
C LEU A 58 -11.94 -0.71 -3.55
N GLY A 59 -12.19 -0.84 -2.24
CA GLY A 59 -13.48 -1.24 -1.67
C GLY A 59 -14.65 -0.38 -2.15
N ASN A 60 -14.46 0.94 -2.18
CA ASN A 60 -15.48 1.87 -2.62
C ASN A 60 -15.78 1.76 -4.11
N ILE A 61 -14.76 1.52 -4.95
CA ILE A 61 -14.94 1.40 -6.40
C ILE A 61 -15.68 0.10 -6.74
N ASP A 62 -15.30 -1.02 -6.13
CA ASP A 62 -15.96 -2.30 -6.35
C ASP A 62 -17.44 -2.28 -5.97
N ASN A 63 -17.80 -1.60 -4.88
CA ASN A 63 -19.19 -1.47 -4.44
C ASN A 63 -20.06 -0.59 -5.37
N ARG A 64 -19.49 0.10 -6.35
CA ARG A 64 -20.29 0.91 -7.29
C ARG A 64 -21.01 0.04 -8.31
N PHE A 65 -22.24 0.41 -8.66
CA PHE A 65 -23.06 -0.35 -9.61
C PHE A 65 -22.57 -0.26 -11.06
N PHE A 66 -21.97 0.87 -11.42
CA PHE A 66 -21.57 1.18 -12.78
C PHE A 66 -20.04 1.20 -12.93
N GLU A 67 -19.60 1.05 -14.17
CA GLU A 67 -18.21 1.22 -14.56
C GLU A 67 -17.72 2.62 -14.18
N GLN A 68 -16.49 2.68 -13.68
CA GLN A 68 -15.90 3.93 -13.25
C GLN A 68 -14.39 3.85 -13.28
N THR A 69 -13.79 4.92 -13.78
CA THR A 69 -12.35 5.20 -13.66
C THR A 69 -12.14 6.25 -12.58
N THR A 70 -11.26 5.96 -11.63
CA THR A 70 -10.83 6.90 -10.59
C THR A 70 -9.32 7.01 -10.63
N GLN A 71 -8.81 8.23 -10.56
CA GLN A 71 -7.39 8.48 -10.42
C GLN A 71 -7.04 8.59 -8.93
N PHE A 72 -5.98 7.90 -8.53
CA PHE A 72 -5.41 7.97 -7.19
C PHE A 72 -3.95 8.41 -7.27
N GLN A 73 -3.64 9.51 -6.60
CA GLN A 73 -2.27 9.97 -6.45
C GLN A 73 -1.79 9.66 -5.03
N PHE A 74 -0.71 8.88 -4.94
CA PHE A 74 -0.06 8.66 -3.65
C PHE A 74 0.48 9.99 -3.09
N PRO A 75 0.30 10.27 -1.78
CA PRO A 75 0.61 11.57 -1.21
C PRO A 75 2.13 11.82 -1.19
N LYS A 76 2.55 13.02 -1.57
CA LYS A 76 3.96 13.41 -1.41
C LYS A 76 4.29 13.58 0.07
N LYS A 77 5.43 13.05 0.49
CA LYS A 77 5.94 13.09 1.86
C LYS A 77 7.36 13.64 1.87
N ASP A 78 7.81 14.07 3.05
CA ASP A 78 9.17 14.59 3.26
C ASP A 78 10.24 13.49 3.23
N TYR A 79 9.83 12.24 3.05
CA TYR A 79 10.68 11.07 2.92
C TYR A 79 10.30 10.25 1.68
N THR A 80 11.27 9.52 1.14
CA THR A 80 11.06 8.64 0.00
C THR A 80 10.46 7.32 0.44
N TYR A 81 9.41 6.88 -0.24
CA TYR A 81 8.80 5.57 -0.03
C TYR A 81 8.43 4.94 -1.37
N THR A 82 8.40 3.61 -1.38
CA THR A 82 8.06 2.79 -2.54
C THR A 82 6.75 2.08 -2.27
N VAL A 83 5.90 2.00 -3.29
CA VAL A 83 4.62 1.29 -3.23
C VAL A 83 4.65 0.14 -4.21
N LYS A 84 4.26 -1.05 -3.74
CA LYS A 84 4.14 -2.27 -4.55
C LYS A 84 2.74 -2.85 -4.34
N ILE A 85 2.01 -3.07 -5.43
CA ILE A 85 0.63 -3.54 -5.41
C ILE A 85 0.54 -4.89 -6.08
N SER A 86 -0.01 -5.86 -5.36
CA SER A 86 -0.35 -7.18 -5.86
C SER A 86 -1.88 -7.33 -6.00
N MET A 87 -2.33 -8.50 -6.44
CA MET A 87 -3.75 -8.86 -6.41
C MET A 87 -4.23 -9.15 -4.98
N GLU A 88 -3.33 -9.48 -4.05
CA GLU A 88 -3.72 -9.90 -2.69
C GLU A 88 -3.28 -8.94 -1.59
N TYR A 89 -2.32 -8.07 -1.85
CA TYR A 89 -1.75 -7.19 -0.86
C TYR A 89 -1.15 -5.92 -1.48
N ILE A 90 -0.98 -4.90 -0.65
CA ILE A 90 -0.18 -3.71 -0.95
C ILE A 90 0.95 -3.64 0.07
N VAL A 91 2.18 -3.42 -0.40
CA VAL A 91 3.34 -3.14 0.44
C VAL A 91 3.78 -1.70 0.21
N ILE A 92 3.94 -0.98 1.31
CA ILE A 92 4.54 0.35 1.31
C ILE A 92 5.78 0.31 2.18
N ALA A 93 6.92 0.66 1.61
CA ALA A 93 8.21 0.61 2.28
C ALA A 93 8.92 1.97 2.22
N SER A 94 9.60 2.33 3.31
CA SER A 94 10.42 3.54 3.44
C SER A 94 11.70 3.21 4.19
N LYS A 95 12.75 4.01 3.98
CA LYS A 95 13.94 3.94 4.83
C LYS A 95 13.62 4.46 6.25
N GLY A 96 14.01 3.69 7.26
CA GLY A 96 13.98 4.09 8.66
C GLY A 96 15.22 4.89 9.07
N SER A 97 15.33 5.19 10.35
CA SER A 97 16.37 6.08 10.86
C SER A 97 17.78 5.44 10.94
N TRP A 98 17.87 4.11 11.08
CA TRP A 98 19.12 3.37 11.35
C TRP A 98 19.31 2.19 10.37
N ASP A 99 19.11 2.42 9.07
CA ASP A 99 19.19 1.39 8.02
C ASP A 99 18.19 0.21 8.17
N ALA A 100 17.25 0.32 9.10
CA ALA A 100 16.09 -0.57 9.18
C ALA A 100 15.03 -0.09 8.18
N ASP A 101 14.63 -0.97 7.26
CA ASP A 101 13.52 -0.68 6.36
C ASP A 101 12.19 -0.73 7.14
N LEU A 102 11.42 0.34 7.05
CA LEU A 102 10.05 0.39 7.55
C LEU A 102 9.15 -0.13 6.44
N SER A 103 8.54 -1.29 6.64
CA SER A 103 7.61 -1.89 5.68
C SER A 103 6.25 -2.13 6.32
N VAL A 104 5.21 -1.63 5.67
CA VAL A 104 3.82 -1.94 6.00
C VAL A 104 3.25 -2.80 4.88
N SER A 105 2.64 -3.92 5.24
CA SER A 105 1.93 -4.79 4.32
C SER A 105 0.46 -4.87 4.74
N GLU A 106 -0.44 -4.53 3.83
CA GLU A 106 -1.87 -4.63 4.04
C GLU A 106 -2.50 -5.58 3.02
N ARG A 107 -3.33 -6.49 3.52
CA ARG A 107 -4.09 -7.42 2.68
C ARG A 107 -5.23 -6.67 2.00
N LEU A 108 -5.35 -6.85 0.68
CA LEU A 108 -6.46 -6.31 -0.08
C LEU A 108 -7.67 -7.25 0.06
N LEU A 109 -8.83 -6.68 0.37
CA LEU A 109 -10.09 -7.42 0.44
C LEU A 109 -10.62 -7.78 -0.95
N ILE A 110 -10.27 -6.95 -1.93
CA ILE A 110 -10.68 -7.06 -3.32
C ILE A 110 -9.43 -7.38 -4.11
N ARG A 111 -9.58 -8.23 -5.13
CA ARG A 111 -8.47 -8.64 -5.98
C ARG A 111 -8.43 -7.76 -7.22
N PRO A 112 -7.73 -6.61 -7.20
CA PRO A 112 -7.50 -5.88 -8.42
C PRO A 112 -6.69 -6.74 -9.39
N TRP A 113 -6.77 -6.42 -10.68
CA TRP A 113 -5.96 -6.97 -11.73
C TRP A 113 -4.94 -5.90 -12.16
N PRO A 114 -3.70 -5.95 -11.65
CA PRO A 114 -2.66 -5.04 -12.08
C PRO A 114 -2.36 -5.25 -13.56
N ARG A 115 -2.19 -4.15 -14.29
CA ARG A 115 -1.79 -4.16 -15.70
C ARG A 115 -0.51 -3.35 -15.82
N PHE A 116 0.54 -4.02 -16.27
CA PHE A 116 1.69 -3.31 -16.81
C PHE A 116 1.30 -2.68 -18.15
N SER A 117 2.05 -1.67 -18.60
CA SER A 117 1.94 -1.17 -19.98
C SER A 117 2.34 -2.30 -20.93
N GLN A 118 1.36 -3.11 -21.34
CA GLN A 118 1.51 -4.32 -22.13
C GLN A 118 1.01 -4.06 -23.56
N PRO A 119 1.51 -4.80 -24.56
CA PRO A 119 1.11 -4.59 -25.95
C PRO A 119 -0.34 -4.99 -26.26
N ASN A 120 -1.02 -5.72 -25.37
CA ASN A 120 -2.34 -6.27 -25.64
C ASN A 120 -3.46 -5.29 -25.28
N TRP A 121 -3.61 -5.02 -23.99
CA TRP A 121 -4.62 -4.12 -23.44
C TRP A 121 -4.20 -3.68 -22.03
N THR A 122 -4.50 -2.42 -21.70
CA THR A 122 -4.18 -1.82 -20.40
C THR A 122 -5.43 -1.25 -19.73
N THR A 123 -6.28 -0.57 -20.50
CA THR A 123 -7.53 0.01 -20.02
C THR A 123 -8.72 -0.92 -20.23
N GLY A 124 -9.88 -0.60 -19.63
CA GLY A 124 -11.13 -1.32 -19.90
C GLY A 124 -11.61 -1.20 -21.35
N GLU A 125 -11.44 -0.03 -21.96
CA GLU A 125 -11.76 0.17 -23.37
C GLU A 125 -10.87 -0.69 -24.28
N ASP A 126 -9.57 -0.82 -23.94
CA ASP A 126 -8.67 -1.71 -24.65
C ASP A 126 -9.06 -3.18 -24.47
N LEU A 127 -9.54 -3.55 -23.27
CA LEU A 127 -10.03 -4.91 -23.00
C LEU A 127 -11.22 -5.24 -23.91
N HIS A 128 -12.22 -4.37 -24.00
CA HIS A 128 -13.35 -4.56 -24.92
C HIS A 128 -12.89 -4.64 -26.38
N SER A 129 -11.92 -3.83 -26.77
CA SER A 129 -11.35 -3.84 -28.11
C SER A 129 -10.55 -5.12 -28.39
N TYR A 130 -9.82 -5.63 -27.40
CA TYR A 130 -9.09 -6.89 -27.46
C TYR A 130 -10.04 -8.07 -27.62
N LEU A 131 -11.09 -8.14 -26.79
CA LEU A 131 -12.13 -9.17 -26.85
C LEU A 131 -12.84 -9.16 -28.21
N ASN A 132 -13.12 -7.99 -28.76
CA ASN A 132 -13.71 -7.88 -30.09
C ASN A 132 -12.80 -8.46 -31.18
N LYS A 133 -11.48 -8.25 -31.07
CA LYS A 133 -10.50 -8.79 -32.03
C LYS A 133 -10.29 -10.29 -31.89
N THR A 134 -10.27 -10.82 -30.66
CA THR A 134 -9.95 -12.23 -30.39
C THR A 134 -11.16 -13.14 -30.44
N CYS A 135 -12.31 -12.64 -29.96
CA CYS A 135 -13.53 -13.41 -29.79
C CYS A 135 -14.69 -12.94 -30.68
N GLY A 136 -14.56 -11.81 -31.39
CA GLY A 136 -15.63 -11.23 -32.19
C GLY A 136 -16.71 -10.49 -31.39
N HIS A 137 -16.53 -10.35 -30.07
CA HIS A 137 -17.48 -9.75 -29.15
C HIS A 137 -16.80 -8.79 -28.19
N ARG A 138 -17.41 -7.65 -27.90
CA ARG A 138 -16.88 -6.66 -26.95
C ARG A 138 -17.08 -7.06 -25.50
N GLY A 139 -17.99 -7.99 -25.18
CA GLY A 139 -18.32 -8.34 -23.80
C GLY A 139 -19.17 -7.28 -23.08
N THR A 140 -19.82 -6.40 -23.83
CA THR A 140 -20.73 -5.38 -23.28
C THR A 140 -22.14 -5.96 -23.15
N LYS A 141 -23.04 -5.23 -22.46
CA LYS A 141 -24.44 -5.66 -22.31
C LYS A 141 -25.14 -5.91 -23.66
N ASN A 142 -24.81 -5.16 -24.71
CA ASN A 142 -25.41 -5.29 -26.03
C ASN A 142 -24.70 -6.31 -26.93
N ASP A 143 -23.47 -6.68 -26.58
CA ASP A 143 -22.61 -7.57 -27.35
C ASP A 143 -21.83 -8.45 -26.37
N SER A 144 -22.57 -9.42 -25.83
CA SER A 144 -22.11 -10.29 -24.74
C SER A 144 -21.14 -11.37 -25.23
N LEU A 145 -20.30 -11.85 -24.33
CA LEU A 145 -19.37 -12.92 -24.64
C LEU A 145 -20.04 -14.30 -24.57
N PRO A 146 -19.67 -15.23 -25.46
CA PRO A 146 -19.98 -16.64 -25.30
C PRO A 146 -19.43 -17.19 -23.98
N ALA A 147 -20.16 -18.13 -23.36
CA ALA A 147 -19.81 -18.69 -22.05
C ALA A 147 -18.39 -19.27 -21.97
N VAL A 148 -17.89 -19.85 -23.06
CA VAL A 148 -16.53 -20.41 -23.15
C VAL A 148 -15.48 -19.31 -23.01
N ASN A 149 -15.61 -18.22 -23.77
CA ASN A 149 -14.67 -17.10 -23.75
C ASN A 149 -14.73 -16.33 -22.43
N PHE A 150 -15.94 -16.19 -21.87
CA PHE A 150 -16.13 -15.60 -20.54
C PHE A 150 -15.39 -16.41 -19.45
N THR A 151 -15.53 -17.74 -19.48
CA THR A 151 -14.83 -18.63 -18.54
C THR A 151 -13.32 -18.56 -18.73
N GLN A 152 -12.85 -18.47 -19.98
CA GLN A 152 -11.44 -18.30 -20.29
C GLN A 152 -10.89 -17.00 -19.71
N LEU A 153 -11.60 -15.88 -19.81
CA LEU A 153 -11.19 -14.60 -19.24
C LEU A 153 -11.08 -14.66 -17.71
N CYS A 154 -12.07 -15.27 -17.03
CA CYS A 154 -12.02 -15.48 -15.59
C CYS A 154 -10.84 -16.38 -15.17
N ASN A 155 -10.57 -17.43 -15.96
CA ASN A 155 -9.42 -18.31 -15.74
C ASN A 155 -8.09 -17.59 -15.97
N GLU A 156 -8.01 -16.71 -16.97
CA GLU A 156 -6.85 -15.87 -17.21
C GLU A 156 -6.56 -14.99 -15.99
N GLN A 157 -7.56 -14.25 -15.48
CA GLN A 157 -7.41 -13.46 -14.26
C GLN A 157 -6.91 -14.32 -13.09
N ASN A 158 -7.55 -15.46 -12.84
CA ASN A 158 -7.17 -16.36 -11.75
C ASN A 158 -5.75 -16.91 -11.90
N SER A 159 -5.32 -17.22 -13.12
CA SER A 159 -3.97 -17.72 -13.39
C SER A 159 -2.89 -16.67 -13.12
N THR A 160 -3.23 -15.38 -13.20
CA THR A 160 -2.28 -14.30 -12.94
C THR A 160 -2.07 -13.98 -11.44
N ILE A 161 -2.91 -14.52 -10.54
CA ILE A 161 -2.83 -14.25 -9.10
C ILE A 161 -1.45 -14.59 -8.54
N SER A 162 -0.97 -15.82 -8.76
CA SER A 162 0.33 -16.26 -8.26
C SER A 162 1.49 -15.46 -8.86
N TYR A 163 1.36 -15.04 -10.13
CA TYR A 163 2.37 -14.23 -10.79
C TYR A 163 2.51 -12.86 -10.13
N PHE A 164 1.40 -12.16 -9.92
CA PHE A 164 1.38 -10.85 -9.26
C PHE A 164 1.66 -10.91 -7.76
N ALA A 165 1.41 -12.05 -7.10
CA ALA A 165 1.83 -12.28 -5.72
C ALA A 165 3.36 -12.28 -5.60
N ALA A 166 4.08 -12.83 -6.59
CA ALA A 166 5.54 -12.85 -6.64
C ALA A 166 6.15 -11.59 -7.27
N HIS A 167 5.45 -10.97 -8.22
CA HIS A 167 5.91 -9.80 -8.98
C HIS A 167 4.87 -8.67 -8.86
N PRO A 168 4.77 -8.02 -7.69
CA PRO A 168 3.83 -6.93 -7.50
C PRO A 168 4.19 -5.76 -8.42
N LEU A 169 3.16 -5.05 -8.88
CA LEU A 169 3.30 -3.83 -9.67
C LEU A 169 3.93 -2.73 -8.81
N GLU A 170 5.11 -2.28 -9.21
CA GLU A 170 5.78 -1.15 -8.57
C GLU A 170 5.21 0.16 -9.10
N ILE A 171 4.79 1.04 -8.18
CA ILE A 171 4.13 2.29 -8.53
C ILE A 171 5.15 3.42 -8.67
N ILE A 172 5.10 4.09 -9.82
CA ILE A 172 5.85 5.30 -10.09
C ILE A 172 5.17 6.46 -9.37
N MET A 173 5.77 6.91 -8.27
CA MET A 173 5.19 7.91 -7.36
C MET A 173 4.87 9.27 -7.99
N ARG A 174 5.42 9.57 -9.17
CA ARG A 174 5.19 10.82 -9.91
C ARG A 174 3.94 10.77 -10.79
N GLU A 175 3.41 9.59 -11.04
CA GLU A 175 2.30 9.35 -11.95
C GLU A 175 1.06 8.94 -11.16
N PRO A 176 -0.13 9.32 -11.64
CA PRO A 176 -1.38 8.86 -11.04
C PRO A 176 -1.58 7.37 -11.31
N VAL A 177 -2.14 6.67 -10.35
CA VAL A 177 -2.62 5.29 -10.51
C VAL A 177 -4.09 5.34 -10.91
N PHE A 178 -4.44 4.67 -11.99
CA PHE A 178 -5.80 4.54 -12.46
C PHE A 178 -6.41 3.26 -11.89
N LEU A 179 -7.59 3.43 -11.29
CA LEU A 179 -8.43 2.36 -10.76
C LEU A 179 -9.70 2.33 -11.59
N GLU A 180 -9.88 1.27 -12.37
CA GLU A 180 -10.98 1.18 -13.34
C GLU A 180 -11.83 -0.06 -13.08
N LYS A 181 -13.13 0.14 -12.84
CA LYS A 181 -14.10 -0.94 -12.79
C LYS A 181 -14.68 -1.19 -14.17
N VAL A 182 -14.51 -2.39 -14.69
CA VAL A 182 -14.99 -2.83 -16.01
C VAL A 182 -15.96 -3.99 -15.85
N SER A 183 -17.10 -3.93 -16.52
CA SER A 183 -18.14 -4.95 -16.43
C SER A 183 -18.18 -5.78 -17.70
N ILE A 184 -18.03 -7.10 -17.56
CA ILE A 184 -18.12 -8.04 -18.67
C ILE A 184 -19.40 -8.88 -18.54
N TYR A 185 -20.14 -8.97 -19.65
CA TYR A 185 -21.41 -9.69 -19.74
C TYR A 185 -21.26 -10.98 -20.55
N SER A 186 -21.87 -12.04 -20.06
CA SER A 186 -22.03 -13.33 -20.74
C SER A 186 -23.46 -13.48 -21.27
N GLU A 187 -23.62 -14.25 -22.35
CA GLU A 187 -24.92 -14.61 -22.94
C GLU A 187 -25.88 -15.25 -21.93
N GLU A 188 -25.37 -15.92 -20.89
CA GLU A 188 -26.17 -16.50 -19.80
C GLU A 188 -26.65 -15.46 -18.76
N ALA A 189 -26.65 -14.17 -19.11
CA ALA A 189 -26.93 -13.04 -18.21
C ALA A 189 -26.03 -12.95 -16.97
N LYS A 190 -24.87 -13.63 -16.98
CA LYS A 190 -23.84 -13.49 -15.95
C LYS A 190 -23.07 -12.20 -16.18
N LYS A 191 -22.92 -11.40 -15.13
CA LYS A 191 -22.07 -10.21 -15.09
C LYS A 191 -20.89 -10.49 -14.18
N GLN A 192 -19.68 -10.22 -14.65
CA GLN A 192 -18.48 -10.18 -13.82
C GLN A 192 -17.86 -8.80 -13.88
N ASP A 193 -17.57 -8.25 -12.71
CA ASP A 193 -16.83 -7.02 -12.59
C ASP A 193 -15.34 -7.31 -12.39
N PHE A 194 -14.51 -6.60 -13.13
CA PHE A 194 -13.06 -6.62 -13.02
C PHE A 194 -12.59 -5.25 -12.55
N LEU A 195 -11.69 -5.23 -11.57
CA LEU A 195 -11.07 -4.01 -11.08
C LEU A 195 -9.64 -3.92 -11.60
N LEU A 196 -9.39 -3.06 -12.56
CA LEU A 196 -8.07 -2.87 -13.16
C LEU A 196 -7.27 -1.82 -12.39
N ILE A 197 -5.96 -2.06 -12.27
CA ILE A 197 -5.00 -1.08 -11.72
C ILE A 197 -3.87 -0.89 -12.72
N TYR A 198 -3.61 0.34 -13.14
CA TYR A 198 -2.54 0.65 -14.08
C TYR A 198 -1.99 2.07 -13.93
N GLN A 199 -0.84 2.31 -14.54
CA GLN A 199 -0.27 3.65 -14.76
C GLN A 199 -0.05 3.86 -16.25
N LEU A 200 -0.34 5.07 -16.73
CA LEU A 200 -0.10 5.48 -18.10
C LEU A 200 1.18 6.33 -18.11
N SER A 201 2.25 5.77 -18.68
CA SER A 201 3.55 6.43 -18.84
C SER A 201 3.72 7.12 -20.18
#